data_AF-A0A7Y4ZDY1-F1
#
_entry.id   AF-A0A7Y4ZDY1-F1
#
_cell.length_a   1.000
_cell.length_b   1.000
_cell.length_c   1.000
_cell.angle_alpha   90.00
_cell.angle_beta   90.00
_cell.angle_gamma   90.00
#
_symmetry.space_group_name_H-M   'P 1'
#
loop_
_entity.id
_entity.type
_entity.pdbx_description
1 polymer ?
#
loop_
_entity_poly.entity_id
_entity_poly.type
_entity_poly.pdbx_seq_one_letter_code
_entity_poly.pdbx_strand_id
1 'polypeptide(L)'
;IYASVEQLRANGVQFMDVPDTYYDTINDRVPGHHEALERLRKDRILIDGDPAVSTGLLLQIFTNTVIGPIFFEIIQRKGNEGFGEGNFQALFEAIELDQIKRGVI
;
A
#
# COMPACT_ATOMS: atom_id res chain seq x y z
N ILE A 1 -4.54 -9.26 6.60
CA ILE A 1 -3.86 -9.08 5.32
C ILE A 1 -2.44 -9.63 5.35
N TYR A 2 -1.60 -9.27 6.33
CA TYR A 2 -0.20 -9.70 6.38
C TYR A 2 0.03 -11.20 6.15
N ALA A 3 -0.57 -12.07 6.98
CA ALA A 3 -0.42 -13.53 6.84
C ALA A 3 -0.90 -14.03 5.47
N SER A 4 -1.96 -13.43 4.92
CA SER A 4 -2.46 -13.75 3.58
C SER A 4 -1.45 -13.39 2.50
N VAL A 5 -0.83 -12.21 2.58
CA VAL A 5 0.20 -11.76 1.63
C VAL A 5 1.45 -12.63 1.73
N GLU A 6 1.92 -12.90 2.94
CA GLU A 6 3.06 -13.77 3.21
C GLU A 6 2.83 -15.18 2.61
N GLN A 7 1.63 -15.75 2.81
CA GLN A 7 1.28 -17.06 2.26
C GLN A 7 1.13 -17.05 0.73
N LEU A 8 0.51 -16.02 0.16
CA LEU A 8 0.38 -15.87 -1.31
C LEU A 8 1.76 -15.76 -1.96
N ARG A 9 2.67 -14.98 -1.36
CA ARG A 9 4.05 -14.85 -1.82
C ARG A 9 4.80 -16.18 -1.72
N ALA A 10 4.64 -16.92 -0.63
CA ALA A 10 5.21 -18.26 -0.47
C ALA A 10 4.70 -19.25 -1.54
N ASN A 11 3.47 -19.04 -2.03
CA ASN A 11 2.85 -19.82 -3.10
C ASN A 11 3.15 -19.28 -4.52
N GLY A 12 4.09 -18.33 -4.65
CA GLY A 12 4.57 -17.84 -5.95
C GLY A 12 3.79 -16.65 -6.54
N VAL A 13 2.84 -16.06 -5.80
CA VAL A 13 2.15 -14.83 -6.26
C VAL A 13 3.12 -13.66 -6.22
N GLN A 14 3.21 -12.95 -7.35
CA GLN A 14 4.00 -11.73 -7.48
C GLN A 14 3.11 -10.50 -7.27
N PHE A 15 3.60 -9.55 -6.50
CA PHE A 15 2.93 -8.29 -6.18
C PHE A 15 3.66 -7.13 -6.84
N MET A 16 2.91 -6.04 -7.08
CA MET A 16 3.50 -4.79 -7.53
C MET A 16 4.55 -4.32 -6.52
N ASP A 17 5.64 -3.75 -7.01
CA ASP A 17 6.63 -3.13 -6.15
C ASP A 17 6.18 -1.71 -5.77
N VAL A 18 6.48 -1.31 -4.54
CA VAL A 18 6.12 0.00 -3.99
C VAL A 18 7.42 0.62 -3.48
N PRO A 19 7.79 1.83 -3.93
CA PRO A 19 9.05 2.43 -3.53
C PRO A 19 9.06 2.72 -2.03
N ASP A 20 10.25 2.64 -1.43
CA ASP A 20 10.41 2.83 0.00
C ASP A 20 9.97 4.21 0.49
N THR A 21 10.03 5.21 -0.40
CA THR A 21 9.54 6.58 -0.20
C THR A 21 8.06 6.64 0.18
N TYR A 22 7.25 5.67 -0.23
CA TYR A 22 5.83 5.62 0.14
C TYR A 22 5.65 5.45 1.66
N TYR A 23 6.46 4.59 2.26
CA TYR A 23 6.34 4.26 3.67
C TYR A 23 6.89 5.37 4.58
N ASP A 24 7.78 6.19 4.05
CA ASP A 24 8.40 7.31 4.77
C ASP A 24 7.36 8.39 5.16
N THR A 25 6.26 8.51 4.41
CA THR A 25 5.24 9.55 4.60
C THR A 25 3.96 9.06 5.29
N ILE A 26 3.86 7.77 5.63
CA ILE A 26 2.62 7.18 6.19
C ILE A 26 2.21 7.84 7.52
N ASN A 27 3.16 8.12 8.41
CA ASN A 27 2.84 8.71 9.72
C ASN A 27 2.20 10.10 9.60
N ASP A 28 2.63 10.87 8.59
CA ASP A 28 2.11 12.21 8.34
C ASP A 28 0.76 12.15 7.64
N ARG A 29 0.59 11.22 6.69
CA ARG A 29 -0.64 11.05 5.91
C ARG A 29 -1.78 10.39 6.69
N VAL A 30 -1.45 9.39 7.51
CA VAL A 30 -2.42 8.59 8.27
C VAL A 30 -2.03 8.61 9.76
N PRO A 31 -2.14 9.75 10.45
CA PRO A 31 -1.70 9.88 11.83
C PRO A 31 -2.49 8.92 12.74
N GLY A 32 -1.77 8.26 13.67
CA GLY A 32 -2.40 7.34 14.62
C GLY A 32 -2.86 6.00 14.03
N HIS A 33 -2.29 5.57 12.90
CA HIS A 33 -2.68 4.32 12.23
C HIS A 33 -2.35 3.03 13.00
N HIS A 34 -1.42 3.05 13.96
CA HIS A 34 -1.03 1.90 14.81
C HIS A 34 -0.55 0.62 14.06
N GLU A 35 -0.34 0.66 12.74
CA GLU A 35 0.24 -0.46 11.98
C GLU A 35 1.76 -0.53 12.13
N ALA A 36 2.32 -1.73 12.00
CA ALA A 36 3.76 -1.92 11.98
C ALA A 36 4.34 -1.50 10.62
N LEU A 37 4.90 -0.28 10.54
CA LEU A 37 5.47 0.29 9.31
C LEU A 37 6.49 -0.64 8.63
N GLU A 38 7.38 -1.25 9.41
CA GLU A 38 8.38 -2.19 8.87
C GLU A 38 7.73 -3.41 8.21
N ARG A 39 6.59 -3.88 8.72
CA ARG A 39 5.87 -5.00 8.12
C ARG A 39 5.12 -4.57 6.87
N LEU A 40 4.47 -3.40 6.89
CA LEU A 40 3.87 -2.81 5.70
C LEU A 40 4.91 -2.66 4.58
N ARG A 41 6.07 -2.10 4.91
CA ARG A 41 7.21 -1.89 4.01
C ARG A 41 7.72 -3.20 3.43
N LYS A 42 8.00 -4.18 4.29
CA LYS A 42 8.48 -5.51 3.90
C LYS A 42 7.51 -6.21 2.95
N ASP A 43 6.22 -6.17 3.25
CA ASP A 43 5.20 -6.91 2.51
C ASP A 43 4.67 -6.14 1.29
N ARG A 44 5.10 -4.89 1.10
CA ARG A 44 4.62 -3.94 0.09
C ARG A 44 3.12 -3.61 0.20
N ILE A 45 2.61 -3.55 1.43
CA ILE A 45 1.19 -3.28 1.72
C ILE A 45 0.95 -1.78 1.87
N LEU A 46 -0.04 -1.26 1.15
CA LEU A 46 -0.50 0.13 1.21
C LEU A 46 -1.48 0.35 2.37
N ILE A 47 -1.57 1.57 2.86
CA ILE A 47 -2.48 1.97 3.94
C ILE A 47 -3.18 3.29 3.63
N ASP A 48 -4.49 3.31 3.76
CA ASP A 48 -5.30 4.53 3.70
C ASP A 48 -6.14 4.68 4.97
N GLY A 49 -6.56 5.91 5.24
CA GLY A 49 -7.41 6.23 6.37
C GLY A 49 -7.98 7.63 6.22
N ASP A 50 -9.14 7.87 6.81
CA ASP A 50 -9.76 9.20 6.81
C ASP A 50 -9.28 9.98 8.05
N PRO A 51 -8.58 11.12 7.89
CA PRO A 51 -8.18 11.97 9.02
C PRO A 51 -9.37 12.63 9.72
N ALA A 52 -10.48 12.84 9.01
CA ALA A 52 -11.65 13.59 9.45
C ALA A 52 -12.69 12.70 10.16
N VAL A 53 -12.61 11.38 9.96
CA VAL A 53 -13.58 10.45 10.51
C VAL A 53 -12.84 9.38 11.31
N SER A 54 -13.30 9.12 12.54
CA SER A 54 -12.86 7.97 13.36
C SER A 54 -13.06 6.58 12.70
N THR A 55 -13.47 6.54 11.43
CA THR A 55 -13.90 5.38 10.67
C THR A 55 -12.74 4.78 9.87
N GLY A 56 -11.79 4.26 10.62
CA GLY A 56 -11.07 3.06 10.20
C GLY A 56 -10.00 3.21 9.13
N LEU A 57 -9.25 2.12 8.98
CA LEU A 57 -8.12 1.99 8.07
C LEU A 57 -8.48 1.06 6.91
N LEU A 58 -7.77 1.23 5.82
CA LEU A 58 -7.82 0.38 4.64
C LEU A 58 -6.42 -0.12 4.32
N LEU A 59 -6.20 -1.43 4.32
CA LEU A 59 -4.94 -2.02 3.89
C LEU A 59 -5.13 -2.72 2.55
N GLN A 60 -4.27 -2.43 1.59
CA GLN A 60 -4.39 -2.91 0.20
C GLN A 60 -3.04 -3.40 -0.32
N ILE A 61 -3.07 -4.36 -1.23
CA ILE A 61 -1.92 -4.74 -2.05
C ILE A 61 -2.44 -5.31 -3.37
N PHE A 62 -1.69 -5.10 -4.44
CA PHE A 62 -2.05 -5.49 -5.79
C PHE A 62 -1.05 -6.50 -6.35
N THR A 63 -1.55 -7.53 -7.02
CA THR A 63 -0.70 -8.44 -7.77
C THR A 63 -0.09 -7.74 -8.98
N ASN A 64 0.97 -8.30 -9.54
CA ASN A 64 1.30 -8.02 -10.94
C ASN A 64 0.14 -8.48 -11.86
N THR A 65 0.21 -8.16 -13.14
CA THR A 65 -0.73 -8.72 -14.11
C THR A 65 -0.56 -10.24 -14.17
N VAL A 66 -1.68 -10.95 -14.11
CA VAL A 66 -1.72 -12.42 -14.05
C VAL A 66 -2.36 -13.05 -15.28
N ILE A 67 -3.31 -12.35 -15.93
CA ILE A 67 -4.00 -12.81 -17.14
C ILE A 67 -4.14 -11.63 -18.10
N GLY A 68 -3.21 -11.50 -19.06
CA GLY A 68 -3.17 -10.33 -19.94
C GLY A 68 -3.02 -9.05 -19.11
N PRO A 69 -3.90 -8.04 -19.24
CA PRO A 69 -3.87 -6.82 -18.42
C PRO A 69 -4.58 -6.97 -17.06
N ILE A 70 -5.13 -8.15 -16.72
CA ILE A 70 -5.88 -8.36 -15.47
C ILE A 70 -4.92 -8.57 -14.31
N PHE A 71 -5.17 -7.88 -13.20
CA PHE A 71 -4.52 -8.05 -11.90
C PHE A 71 -5.59 -8.24 -10.81
N PHE A 72 -5.16 -8.65 -9.61
CA PHE A 72 -6.02 -8.82 -8.45
C PHE A 72 -5.60 -7.90 -7.31
N GLU A 73 -6.57 -7.54 -6.48
CA GLU A 73 -6.36 -6.79 -5.25
C GLU A 73 -6.67 -7.68 -4.04
N ILE A 74 -5.82 -7.58 -3.01
CA ILE A 74 -6.11 -8.11 -1.69
C ILE A 74 -6.33 -6.92 -0.76
N ILE A 75 -7.49 -6.86 -0.14
CA ILE A 75 -7.94 -5.73 0.68
C ILE A 75 -8.35 -6.22 2.07
N GLN A 76 -7.95 -5.47 3.11
CA GLN A 76 -8.48 -5.60 4.46
C GLN A 76 -9.04 -4.27 4.93
N ARG A 77 -10.34 -4.27 5.21
CA ARG A 77 -11.06 -3.14 5.81
C ARG A 77 -10.98 -3.24 7.32
N LYS A 78 -10.53 -2.16 7.97
CA LYS A 78 -10.54 -1.99 9.43
C LYS A 78 -11.44 -0.81 9.79
N GLY A 79 -12.72 -0.90 9.41
CA GLY A 79 -13.71 0.16 9.63
C GLY A 79 -13.83 1.20 8.50
N ASN A 80 -12.95 1.15 7.50
CA ASN A 80 -13.06 1.98 6.30
C ASN A 80 -13.81 1.23 5.18
N GLU A 81 -14.93 1.80 4.71
CA GLU A 81 -15.77 1.24 3.64
C GLU A 81 -15.49 1.86 2.25
N GLY A 82 -14.57 2.81 2.15
CA GLY A 82 -14.17 3.47 0.90
C GLY A 82 -13.29 2.62 -0.01
N PHE A 83 -12.70 3.22 -1.04
CA PHE A 83 -11.94 2.49 -2.07
C PHE A 83 -10.42 2.68 -1.99
N GLY A 84 -9.93 3.55 -1.12
CA GLY A 84 -8.50 3.82 -0.99
C GLY A 84 -7.97 4.82 -2.03
N GLU A 85 -8.73 5.87 -2.34
CA GLU A 85 -8.32 6.89 -3.31
C GLU A 85 -6.98 7.56 -2.92
N GLY A 86 -6.77 7.76 -1.61
CA GLY A 86 -5.53 8.31 -1.08
C GLY A 86 -4.33 7.37 -1.27
N ASN A 87 -4.55 6.05 -1.32
CA ASN A 87 -3.49 5.10 -1.62
C ASN A 87 -2.92 5.25 -3.02
N PHE A 88 -3.78 5.45 -4.03
CA PHE A 88 -3.32 5.61 -5.40
C PHE A 88 -2.55 6.92 -5.57
N GLN A 89 -3.07 8.02 -5.05
CA GLN A 89 -2.38 9.31 -5.12
C GLN A 89 -1.00 9.23 -4.43
N ALA A 90 -0.94 8.72 -3.20
CA ALA A 90 0.31 8.61 -2.46
C ALA A 90 1.33 7.66 -3.14
N LEU A 91 0.85 6.61 -3.83
CA LEU A 91 1.73 5.73 -4.61
C LEU A 91 2.38 6.48 -5.78
N PHE A 92 1.62 7.30 -6.51
CA PHE A 92 2.17 8.12 -7.58
C PHE A 92 3.19 9.15 -7.07
N GLU A 93 2.86 9.87 -6.00
CA GLU A 93 3.77 10.85 -5.37
C GLU A 93 5.06 10.18 -4.88
N ALA A 94 4.97 8.96 -4.33
CA ALA A 94 6.13 8.20 -3.88
C ALA A 94 7.03 7.74 -5.04
N ILE A 95 6.45 7.38 -6.19
CA ILE A 95 7.19 7.04 -7.41
C ILE A 95 7.94 8.27 -7.94
N GLU A 96 7.27 9.42 -7.99
CA GLU A 96 7.89 10.68 -8.41
C GLU A 96 9.04 11.07 -7.46
N LEU A 97 8.84 10.96 -6.14
CA LEU A 97 9.89 11.24 -5.16
C LEU A 97 11.10 10.29 -5.30
N ASP A 98 10.87 9.01 -5.59
CA ASP A 98 11.95 8.04 -5.84
C ASP A 98 12.72 8.37 -7.13
N GLN A 99 12.04 8.81 -8.20
CA GLN A 99 12.68 9.27 -9.43
C GLN A 99 13.58 10.49 -9.22
N ILE A 100 13.12 11.47 -8.43
CA ILE A 100 13.91 12.64 -8.03
C ILE A 100 15.14 12.20 -7.21
N LYS A 101 14.96 11.33 -6.21
CA LYS A 101 16.07 10.82 -5.38
C LYS A 101 17.14 10.08 -6.20
N ARG A 102 16.74 9.40 -7.28
CA ARG A 102 17.64 8.68 -8.19
C ARG A 102 18.25 9.59 -9.28
N GLY A 103 17.83 10.85 -9.38
CA GLY A 103 18.35 11.82 -10.35
C GLY A 103 17.93 11.53 -11.80
N VAL A 104 16.77 10.92 -12.00
CA VAL A 104 16.26 10.53 -13.33
C VAL A 104 15.31 11.60 -13.92
N ILE A 105 14.92 12.58 -13.10
CA ILE A 105 14.15 13.78 -13.43
C ILE A 105 14.86 15.00 -12.84
#